data_AF-A0A3B9FNI1-F1
#
_entry.id   AF-A0A3B9FNI1-F1
#
_cell.length_a   1.000
_cell.length_b   1.000
_cell.length_c   1.000
_cell.angle_alpha   90.00
_cell.angle_beta   90.00
_cell.angle_gamma   90.00
#
_symmetry.space_group_name_H-M   'P 1'
#
loop_
_entity.id
_entity.type
_entity.pdbx_description
1 polymer ?
#
loop_
_entity_poly.entity_id
_entity_poly.type
_entity_poly.pdbx_seq_one_letter_code
_entity_poly.pdbx_strand_id
1 'polypeptide(L)'
;KGLEDLGKKSGHPELATVPWALWGHSGGGHWVGGMTLLYPDRVAATWLRSGVPLFEPNPDRTSIKPHELPPAALQVPMICNPGTKEGVTVKTGRFARVWPANEAFFAKVRGAGGLIGVAVDPLSAHECGNSRYMAIPWLDACLKQRLPTKQGGSLRPMPADKAWLAPLLGRKAVPADKFKGPPRKAVWLPDARTARLWMQFVEDTEVPDKTPPPSPTHLKRKGKVLTWKARADLESGLSHFVIERDGKRIATVPEKPANRFGRPLFQGLQYSDTPTFPLVEMTYLDEEAKPGNKHAYRIIAVNTAGLESD
;
A
#
# COMPACT_ATOMS: atom_id res chain seq x y z
N LYS A 1 26.49 -5.70 -4.79
CA LYS A 1 26.68 -6.59 -5.96
C LYS A 1 25.38 -6.67 -6.78
N GLY A 2 24.34 -7.40 -6.37
CA GLY A 2 23.11 -7.55 -7.20
C GLY A 2 22.46 -6.25 -7.73
N LEU A 3 22.17 -5.27 -6.87
CA LEU A 3 21.58 -3.98 -7.31
C LEU A 3 22.55 -3.08 -8.07
N GLU A 4 23.85 -3.22 -7.82
CA GLU A 4 24.88 -2.49 -8.56
C GLU A 4 24.99 -3.01 -9.99
N ASP A 5 25.02 -4.34 -10.14
CA ASP A 5 25.05 -5.00 -11.45
C ASP A 5 23.76 -4.74 -12.24
N LEU A 6 22.60 -4.78 -11.56
CA LEU A 6 21.32 -4.40 -12.16
C LEU A 6 21.33 -2.95 -12.62
N GLY A 7 21.79 -2.03 -11.76
CA GLY A 7 21.88 -0.61 -12.11
C GLY A 7 22.73 -0.33 -13.34
N LYS A 8 23.88 -1.01 -13.47
CA LYS A 8 24.71 -0.93 -14.68
C LYS A 8 23.98 -1.45 -15.91
N LYS A 9 23.26 -2.58 -15.82
CA LYS A 9 22.55 -3.20 -16.95
C LYS A 9 21.30 -2.44 -17.38
N SER A 10 20.60 -1.79 -16.46
CA SER A 10 19.36 -1.06 -16.74
C SER A 10 19.58 0.42 -17.07
N GLY A 11 20.82 0.94 -16.99
CA GLY A 11 21.10 2.37 -17.15
C GLY A 11 20.73 3.21 -15.92
N HIS A 12 20.54 2.56 -14.76
CA HIS A 12 20.18 3.19 -13.49
C HIS A 12 21.24 2.93 -12.41
N PRO A 13 22.47 3.48 -12.54
CA PRO A 13 23.56 3.25 -11.58
C PRO A 13 23.20 3.68 -10.15
N GLU A 14 22.25 4.59 -9.98
CA GLU A 14 21.72 5.00 -8.68
C GLU A 14 21.13 3.85 -7.87
N LEU A 15 20.70 2.73 -8.48
CA LEU A 15 20.20 1.56 -7.76
C LEU A 15 21.22 1.00 -6.75
N ALA A 16 22.51 1.23 -6.98
CA ALA A 16 23.56 0.81 -6.05
C ALA A 16 23.44 1.50 -4.68
N THR A 17 22.98 2.76 -4.64
CA THR A 17 23.05 3.63 -3.46
C THR A 17 21.72 4.27 -3.06
N VAL A 18 20.68 4.21 -3.91
CA VAL A 18 19.39 4.82 -3.61
C VAL A 18 18.82 4.23 -2.31
N PRO A 19 18.22 5.07 -1.43
CA PRO A 19 17.47 4.58 -0.29
C PRO A 19 16.27 3.73 -0.71
N TRP A 20 15.87 2.80 0.13
CA TRP A 20 14.78 1.87 -0.15
C TRP A 20 13.53 2.22 0.65
N ALA A 21 12.42 2.40 -0.04
CA ALA A 21 11.09 2.21 0.53
C ALA A 21 10.70 0.76 0.30
N LEU A 22 10.48 -0.01 1.36
CA LEU A 22 10.25 -1.44 1.24
C LEU A 22 8.82 -1.82 1.64
N TRP A 23 8.16 -2.61 0.81
CA TRP A 23 6.85 -3.15 1.10
C TRP A 23 6.81 -4.61 0.66
N GLY A 24 6.47 -5.50 1.59
CA GLY A 24 6.38 -6.92 1.32
C GLY A 24 5.16 -7.56 1.95
N HIS A 25 4.63 -8.58 1.26
CA HIS A 25 3.51 -9.39 1.70
C HIS A 25 3.98 -10.79 2.14
N SER A 26 3.57 -11.25 3.32
CA SER A 26 3.82 -12.59 3.84
C SER A 26 5.33 -12.88 3.94
N GLY A 27 5.86 -13.87 3.20
CA GLY A 27 7.31 -14.09 3.09
C GLY A 27 8.08 -12.86 2.60
N GLY A 28 7.45 -12.02 1.76
CA GLY A 28 8.00 -10.71 1.40
C GLY A 28 8.11 -9.76 2.59
N GLY A 29 7.16 -9.79 3.53
CA GLY A 29 7.21 -9.03 4.79
C GLY A 29 8.39 -9.45 5.68
N HIS A 30 8.63 -10.76 5.80
CA HIS A 30 9.85 -11.28 6.43
C HIS A 30 11.11 -10.74 5.77
N TRP A 31 11.17 -10.77 4.43
CA TRP A 31 12.33 -10.30 3.68
C TRP A 31 12.57 -8.80 3.85
N VAL A 32 11.56 -7.95 3.62
CA VAL A 32 11.74 -6.49 3.75
C VAL A 32 12.05 -6.05 5.18
N GLY A 33 11.46 -6.70 6.18
CA GLY A 33 11.80 -6.46 7.57
C GLY A 33 13.22 -6.93 7.91
N GLY A 34 13.64 -8.10 7.42
CA GLY A 34 15.02 -8.56 7.54
C GLY A 34 16.02 -7.60 6.90
N MET A 35 15.71 -7.07 5.70
CA MET A 35 16.54 -6.05 5.04
C MET A 35 16.60 -4.75 5.84
N THR A 36 15.52 -4.39 6.54
CA THR A 36 15.50 -3.23 7.45
C THR A 36 16.45 -3.42 8.62
N LEU A 37 16.50 -4.64 9.18
CA LEU A 37 17.40 -4.96 10.30
C LEU A 37 18.86 -5.10 9.85
N LEU A 38 19.12 -5.58 8.63
CA LEU A 38 20.49 -5.76 8.10
C LEU A 38 21.09 -4.46 7.54
N TYR A 39 20.27 -3.60 6.95
CA TYR A 39 20.71 -2.39 6.25
C TYR A 39 19.89 -1.14 6.65
N PRO A 40 19.77 -0.82 7.95
CA PRO A 40 18.89 0.24 8.43
C PRO A 40 19.22 1.63 7.85
N ASP A 41 20.49 1.88 7.53
CA ASP A 41 20.94 3.15 6.93
C ASP A 41 20.53 3.32 5.46
N ARG A 42 20.12 2.22 4.81
CA ARG A 42 19.61 2.25 3.43
C ARG A 42 18.09 2.32 3.36
N VAL A 43 17.38 1.88 4.39
CA VAL A 43 15.93 1.71 4.33
C VAL A 43 15.26 2.96 4.86
N ALA A 44 14.55 3.69 3.99
CA ALA A 44 13.79 4.89 4.30
C ALA A 44 12.53 4.60 5.13
N ALA A 45 11.79 3.54 4.81
CA ALA A 45 10.59 3.11 5.54
C ALA A 45 10.20 1.69 5.11
N THR A 46 9.49 0.96 5.98
CA THR A 46 9.10 -0.43 5.70
C THR A 46 7.64 -0.74 6.07
N TRP A 47 6.90 -1.32 5.13
CA TRP A 47 5.55 -1.84 5.33
C TRP A 47 5.53 -3.37 5.32
N LEU A 48 5.10 -3.95 6.44
CA LEU A 48 5.13 -5.39 6.72
C LEU A 48 3.71 -5.95 6.65
N ARG A 49 3.23 -6.29 5.44
CA ARG A 49 1.90 -6.90 5.27
C ARG A 49 1.97 -8.38 5.60
N SER A 50 1.29 -8.79 6.67
CA SER A 50 1.10 -10.20 7.06
C SER A 50 2.38 -11.04 7.23
N GLY A 51 3.51 -10.41 7.57
CA GLY A 51 4.78 -11.11 7.83
C GLY A 51 5.86 -10.19 8.39
N VAL A 52 6.60 -10.67 9.38
CA VAL A 52 7.66 -9.92 10.09
C VAL A 52 8.87 -10.82 10.34
N PRO A 53 10.10 -10.29 10.37
CA PRO A 53 11.27 -11.09 10.71
C PRO A 53 11.16 -11.58 12.16
N LEU A 54 11.89 -12.67 12.44
CA LEU A 54 11.96 -13.23 13.78
C LEU A 54 13.15 -12.66 14.51
N PHE A 55 13.00 -12.46 15.81
CA PHE A 55 14.11 -12.06 16.69
C PHE A 55 14.67 -13.23 17.50
N GLU A 56 13.95 -14.34 17.56
CA GLU A 56 14.33 -15.56 18.28
C GLU A 56 14.13 -16.77 17.34
N PRO A 57 14.86 -17.87 17.53
CA PRO A 57 14.65 -19.10 16.76
C PRO A 57 13.21 -19.58 16.87
N ASN A 58 12.65 -20.08 15.76
CA ASN A 58 11.34 -20.73 15.75
C ASN A 58 11.52 -22.22 15.44
N PRO A 59 11.26 -23.12 16.41
CA PRO A 59 11.46 -24.56 16.23
C PRO A 59 10.54 -25.14 15.14
N ASP A 60 9.39 -24.52 14.89
CA ASP A 60 8.46 -24.94 13.83
C ASP A 60 8.87 -24.42 12.44
N ARG A 61 9.84 -23.50 12.36
CA ARG A 61 10.32 -22.89 11.11
C ARG A 61 11.84 -22.69 11.13
N THR A 62 12.58 -23.77 11.28
CA THR A 62 14.05 -23.77 11.43
C THR A 62 14.81 -23.12 10.26
N SER A 63 14.21 -23.03 9.08
CA SER A 63 14.78 -22.35 7.91
C SER A 63 14.78 -20.82 8.02
N ILE A 64 13.96 -20.24 8.90
CA ILE A 64 13.89 -18.79 9.11
C ILE A 64 14.86 -18.43 10.24
N LYS A 65 15.97 -17.80 9.88
CA LYS A 65 16.98 -17.35 10.85
C LYS A 65 16.48 -16.11 11.60
N PRO A 66 16.76 -16.01 12.92
CA PRO A 66 16.47 -14.78 13.66
C PRO A 66 17.43 -13.66 13.25
N HIS A 67 16.99 -12.43 13.49
CA HIS A 67 17.78 -11.22 13.33
C HIS A 67 18.06 -10.58 14.69
N GLU A 68 19.14 -9.80 14.75
CA GLU A 68 19.36 -8.86 15.83
C GLU A 68 18.56 -7.56 15.59
N LEU A 69 18.31 -6.80 16.65
CA LEU A 69 17.74 -5.46 16.57
C LEU A 69 18.87 -4.43 16.76
N PRO A 70 19.53 -3.96 15.67
CA PRO A 70 20.56 -2.95 15.82
C PRO A 70 19.96 -1.58 16.18
N PRO A 71 20.66 -0.74 16.94
CA PRO A 71 20.17 0.59 17.32
C PRO A 71 19.74 1.46 16.12
N ALA A 72 20.44 1.37 14.99
CA ALA A 72 20.10 2.12 13.77
C ALA A 72 18.71 1.76 13.21
N ALA A 73 18.24 0.51 13.39
CA ALA A 73 16.90 0.12 12.94
C ALA A 73 15.78 0.80 13.73
N LEU A 74 16.05 1.30 14.95
CA LEU A 74 15.07 2.06 15.73
C LEU A 74 14.70 3.40 15.06
N GLN A 75 15.57 3.90 14.17
CA GLN A 75 15.35 5.13 13.40
C GLN A 75 14.55 4.90 12.11
N VAL A 76 14.24 3.65 11.75
CA VAL A 76 13.51 3.31 10.54
C VAL A 76 12.01 3.21 10.86
N PRO A 77 11.15 4.02 10.22
CA PRO A 77 9.70 3.86 10.28
C PRO A 77 9.26 2.48 9.80
N MET A 78 8.42 1.81 10.58
CA MET A 78 7.87 0.49 10.28
C MET A 78 6.36 0.43 10.56
N ILE A 79 5.61 -0.32 9.75
CA ILE A 79 4.23 -0.70 10.07
C ILE A 79 4.07 -2.21 9.96
N CYS A 80 3.55 -2.83 11.03
CA CYS A 80 2.95 -4.15 11.00
C CYS A 80 1.50 -4.05 10.52
N ASN A 81 1.17 -4.66 9.38
CA ASN A 81 -0.16 -4.62 8.80
C ASN A 81 -0.72 -6.04 8.59
N PRO A 82 -1.23 -6.71 9.62
CA PRO A 82 -1.98 -7.95 9.46
C PRO A 82 -3.45 -7.68 9.11
N GLY A 83 -4.11 -8.64 8.49
CA GLY A 83 -5.56 -8.75 8.46
C GLY A 83 -6.12 -9.21 9.81
N THR A 84 -7.33 -8.77 10.14
CA THR A 84 -7.95 -9.09 11.42
C THR A 84 -8.12 -10.60 11.64
N LYS A 85 -8.36 -11.37 10.58
CA LYS A 85 -8.54 -12.82 10.67
C LYS A 85 -7.23 -13.60 10.82
N GLU A 86 -6.10 -12.93 10.92
CA GLU A 86 -4.78 -13.55 11.06
C GLU A 86 -4.32 -13.68 12.52
N GLY A 87 -5.24 -14.05 13.42
CA GLY A 87 -4.94 -14.15 14.85
C GLY A 87 -5.37 -12.94 15.67
N VAL A 88 -5.90 -11.86 15.09
CA VAL A 88 -6.47 -10.73 15.85
C VAL A 88 -7.88 -11.10 16.34
N THR A 89 -8.77 -11.47 15.42
CA THR A 89 -10.15 -11.90 15.72
C THR A 89 -10.35 -13.41 15.56
N VAL A 90 -9.74 -14.03 14.54
CA VAL A 90 -9.78 -15.49 14.34
C VAL A 90 -8.52 -16.13 14.93
N LYS A 91 -8.66 -16.84 16.05
CA LYS A 91 -7.54 -17.38 16.83
C LYS A 91 -7.09 -18.79 16.42
N THR A 92 -7.69 -19.37 15.40
CA THR A 92 -7.42 -20.74 14.91
C THR A 92 -7.15 -20.77 13.41
N GLY A 93 -6.63 -21.90 12.91
CA GLY A 93 -6.35 -22.10 11.49
C GLY A 93 -4.96 -21.62 11.06
N ARG A 94 -4.71 -21.73 9.75
CA ARG A 94 -3.37 -21.58 9.14
C ARG A 94 -2.67 -20.26 9.48
N PHE A 95 -3.42 -19.17 9.58
CA PHE A 95 -2.86 -17.81 9.76
C PHE A 95 -3.00 -17.26 11.19
N ALA A 96 -3.53 -18.03 12.15
CA ALA A 96 -3.74 -17.56 13.52
C ALA A 96 -2.46 -17.11 14.26
N ARG A 97 -1.29 -17.58 13.80
CA ARG A 97 0.01 -17.25 14.40
C ARG A 97 0.65 -15.96 13.83
N VAL A 98 0.04 -15.31 12.84
CA VAL A 98 0.60 -14.08 12.25
C VAL A 98 0.52 -12.91 13.22
N TRP A 99 -0.64 -12.68 13.86
CA TRP A 99 -0.77 -11.61 14.86
C TRP A 99 0.19 -11.79 16.04
N PRO A 100 0.27 -12.94 16.74
CA PRO A 100 1.24 -13.13 17.81
C PRO A 100 2.69 -12.82 17.40
N ALA A 101 3.09 -13.18 16.18
CA ALA A 101 4.43 -12.85 15.67
C ALA A 101 4.62 -11.34 15.45
N ASN A 102 3.61 -10.67 14.87
CA ASN A 102 3.62 -9.21 14.69
C ASN A 102 3.62 -8.46 16.02
N GLU A 103 2.85 -8.94 17.00
CA GLU A 103 2.78 -8.36 18.35
C GLU A 103 4.13 -8.46 19.08
N ALA A 104 4.79 -9.62 19.01
CA ALA A 104 6.12 -9.80 19.58
C ALA A 104 7.18 -8.91 18.88
N PHE A 105 7.14 -8.82 17.54
CA PHE A 105 8.02 -7.94 16.78
C PHE A 105 7.79 -6.46 17.16
N PHE A 106 6.53 -6.03 17.19
CA PHE A 106 6.13 -4.69 17.63
C PHE A 106 6.60 -4.38 19.04
N ALA A 107 6.37 -5.28 20.00
CA ALA A 107 6.77 -5.08 21.40
C ALA A 107 8.28 -4.92 21.54
N LYS A 108 9.09 -5.73 20.83
CA LYS A 108 10.56 -5.63 20.87
C LYS A 108 11.04 -4.29 20.29
N VAL A 109 10.57 -3.92 19.10
CA VAL A 109 10.98 -2.67 18.43
C VAL A 109 10.48 -1.44 19.18
N ARG A 110 9.18 -1.38 19.51
CA ARG A 110 8.58 -0.22 20.18
C ARG A 110 9.08 -0.07 21.62
N GLY A 111 9.27 -1.17 22.35
CA GLY A 111 9.83 -1.18 23.70
C GLY A 111 11.23 -0.55 23.74
N ALA A 112 12.06 -0.86 22.75
CA ALA A 112 13.38 -0.25 22.56
C ALA A 112 13.33 1.22 22.13
N GLY A 113 12.15 1.77 21.80
CA GLY A 113 11.96 3.16 21.38
C GLY A 113 11.88 3.35 19.86
N GLY A 114 11.78 2.26 19.10
CA GLY A 114 11.72 2.31 17.64
C GLY A 114 10.43 2.93 17.08
N LEU A 115 10.54 3.43 15.85
CA LEU A 115 9.44 4.05 15.10
C LEU A 115 8.56 2.98 14.44
N ILE A 116 7.73 2.29 15.22
CA ILE A 116 6.85 1.24 14.70
C ILE A 116 5.38 1.46 15.08
N GLY A 117 4.49 1.19 14.13
CA GLY A 117 3.05 1.15 14.34
C GLY A 117 2.42 -0.18 13.92
N VAL A 118 1.14 -0.32 14.23
CA VAL A 118 0.29 -1.43 13.80
C VAL A 118 -0.92 -0.85 13.09
N ALA A 119 -1.25 -1.37 11.92
CA ALA A 119 -2.46 -1.04 11.18
C ALA A 119 -3.18 -2.35 10.86
N VAL A 120 -4.16 -2.77 11.67
CA VAL A 120 -4.91 -4.00 11.35
C VAL A 120 -5.92 -3.69 10.25
N ASP A 121 -5.96 -4.50 9.20
CA ASP A 121 -7.00 -4.44 8.18
C ASP A 121 -8.26 -5.18 8.69
N PRO A 122 -9.36 -4.46 8.99
CA PRO A 122 -10.55 -5.05 9.61
C PRO A 122 -11.35 -5.95 8.66
N LEU A 123 -11.10 -5.89 7.34
CA LEU A 123 -11.92 -6.60 6.35
C LEU A 123 -11.22 -7.83 5.76
N SER A 124 -9.93 -8.02 6.04
CA SER A 124 -9.14 -9.08 5.42
C SER A 124 -8.73 -10.22 6.37
N ALA A 125 -8.36 -11.33 5.74
CA ALA A 125 -7.42 -12.30 6.28
C ALA A 125 -6.02 -12.01 5.71
N HIS A 126 -5.35 -13.04 5.19
CA HIS A 126 -3.96 -13.00 4.74
C HIS A 126 -3.80 -12.49 3.30
N GLU A 127 -4.87 -12.19 2.56
CA GLU A 127 -4.81 -11.40 1.32
C GLU A 127 -4.46 -9.93 1.61
N CYS A 128 -4.02 -9.15 0.61
CA CYS A 128 -3.64 -7.73 0.79
C CYS A 128 -4.82 -6.76 1.01
N GLY A 129 -6.05 -7.13 0.65
CA GLY A 129 -7.25 -6.32 0.84
C GLY A 129 -7.06 -4.86 0.37
N ASN A 130 -7.38 -3.92 1.25
CA ASN A 130 -7.28 -2.48 1.00
C ASN A 130 -5.97 -1.85 1.54
N SER A 131 -4.96 -2.67 1.90
CA SER A 131 -3.72 -2.19 2.54
C SER A 131 -3.01 -1.06 1.79
N ARG A 132 -2.99 -1.12 0.46
CA ARG A 132 -2.30 -0.13 -0.38
C ARG A 132 -2.72 1.31 -0.11
N TYR A 133 -4.01 1.51 0.19
CA TYR A 133 -4.59 2.83 0.41
C TYR A 133 -4.13 3.47 1.72
N MET A 134 -3.55 2.68 2.64
CA MET A 134 -2.84 3.19 3.81
C MET A 134 -1.32 3.16 3.63
N ALA A 135 -0.79 2.11 3.00
CA ALA A 135 0.64 1.91 2.82
C ALA A 135 1.29 3.03 2.00
N ILE A 136 0.71 3.37 0.85
CA ILE A 136 1.22 4.40 -0.06
C ILE A 136 1.30 5.78 0.63
N PRO A 137 0.21 6.34 1.19
CA PRO A 137 0.31 7.66 1.83
C PRO A 137 1.18 7.67 3.09
N TRP A 138 1.31 6.54 3.79
CA TRP A 138 2.25 6.42 4.92
C TRP A 138 3.71 6.40 4.45
N LEU A 139 4.02 5.66 3.38
CA LEU A 139 5.34 5.62 2.77
C LEU A 139 5.72 7.01 2.26
N ASP A 140 4.82 7.70 1.57
CA ASP A 140 5.03 9.08 1.10
C ASP A 140 5.33 10.05 2.24
N ALA A 141 4.58 9.97 3.34
CA ALA A 141 4.82 10.79 4.52
C ALA A 141 6.21 10.53 5.11
N CYS A 142 6.63 9.27 5.20
CA CYS A 142 7.96 8.91 5.68
C CYS A 142 9.04 9.39 4.71
N LEU A 143 8.90 9.15 3.41
CA LEU A 143 9.87 9.53 2.39
C LEU A 143 10.09 11.04 2.34
N LYS A 144 9.01 11.83 2.38
CA LYS A 144 9.08 13.31 2.40
C LYS A 144 9.91 13.84 3.58
N GLN A 145 9.84 13.17 4.71
CA GLN A 145 10.55 13.58 5.93
C GLN A 145 11.97 13.01 5.99
N ARG A 146 12.18 11.79 5.48
CA ARG A 146 13.41 11.01 5.71
C ARG A 146 14.40 11.02 4.56
N LEU A 147 13.96 11.20 3.31
CA LEU A 147 14.89 11.30 2.17
C LEU A 147 15.79 12.53 2.30
N PRO A 148 17.05 12.47 1.83
CA PRO A 148 17.96 13.60 1.85
C PRO A 148 17.45 14.73 0.95
N THR A 149 17.76 15.99 1.31
CA THR A 149 17.42 17.16 0.47
C THR A 149 18.36 17.34 -0.72
N LYS A 150 19.50 16.64 -0.72
CA LYS A 150 20.49 16.61 -1.81
C LYS A 150 20.77 15.18 -2.22
N GLN A 151 20.97 14.94 -3.52
CA GLN A 151 21.35 13.64 -4.04
C GLN A 151 22.64 13.13 -3.34
N GLY A 152 22.67 11.84 -3.00
CA GLY A 152 23.80 11.22 -2.31
C GLY A 152 23.90 11.49 -0.81
N GLY A 153 23.00 12.31 -0.23
CA GLY A 153 22.95 12.53 1.21
C GLY A 153 22.43 11.33 2.00
N SER A 154 22.71 11.30 3.30
CA SER A 154 22.20 10.29 4.24
C SER A 154 20.72 10.51 4.56
N LEU A 155 20.04 9.43 4.96
CA LEU A 155 18.67 9.51 5.47
C LEU A 155 18.61 10.40 6.72
N ARG A 156 17.62 11.30 6.74
CA ARG A 156 17.36 12.21 7.86
C ARG A 156 16.66 11.44 9.00
N PRO A 157 16.75 11.92 10.25
CA PRO A 157 15.88 11.40 11.32
C PRO A 157 14.42 11.81 11.07
N MET A 158 13.47 11.03 11.62
CA MET A 158 12.07 11.45 11.62
C MET A 158 11.82 12.56 12.66
N PRO A 159 11.03 13.59 12.34
CA PRO A 159 10.54 14.58 13.30
C PRO A 159 9.74 13.95 14.45
N ALA A 160 10.21 14.11 15.68
CA ALA A 160 9.54 13.56 16.86
C ALA A 160 8.34 14.41 17.30
N ASP A 161 8.37 15.71 17.05
CA ASP A 161 7.35 16.71 17.42
C ASP A 161 6.05 16.58 16.62
N LYS A 162 6.13 15.95 15.43
CA LYS A 162 4.97 15.70 14.57
C LYS A 162 4.26 14.39 14.88
N ALA A 163 4.86 13.52 15.70
CA ALA A 163 4.39 12.16 15.90
C ALA A 163 3.00 12.11 16.53
N TRP A 164 2.24 11.10 16.13
CA TRP A 164 0.96 10.73 16.74
C TRP A 164 1.07 9.33 17.33
N LEU A 165 0.33 9.10 18.41
CA LEU A 165 0.30 7.84 19.14
C LEU A 165 -1.12 7.32 19.28
N ALA A 166 -1.27 6.00 19.19
CA ALA A 166 -2.51 5.30 19.48
C ALA A 166 -2.24 4.10 20.41
N PRO A 167 -3.21 3.69 21.24
CA PRO A 167 -3.14 2.40 21.93
C PRO A 167 -2.96 1.26 20.92
N LEU A 168 -2.24 0.20 21.29
CA LEU A 168 -2.15 -1.02 20.48
C LEU A 168 -3.56 -1.59 20.25
N LEU A 169 -3.90 -1.90 19.00
CA LEU A 169 -5.25 -2.30 18.55
C LEU A 169 -6.36 -1.25 18.79
N GLY A 170 -6.00 -0.02 19.18
CA GLY A 170 -6.94 1.09 19.26
C GLY A 170 -7.36 1.60 17.88
N ARG A 171 -8.40 2.45 17.85
CA ARG A 171 -8.92 3.09 16.64
C ARG A 171 -8.75 4.61 16.63
N LYS A 172 -8.18 5.17 17.70
CA LYS A 172 -8.00 6.61 17.89
C LYS A 172 -6.53 6.93 18.15
N ALA A 173 -5.98 7.81 17.33
CA ALA A 173 -4.67 8.40 17.52
C ALA A 173 -4.80 9.83 18.02
N VAL A 174 -3.83 10.27 18.82
CA VAL A 174 -3.71 11.65 19.31
C VAL A 174 -2.28 12.14 19.09
N PRO A 175 -2.01 13.46 19.08
CA PRO A 175 -0.66 13.99 19.15
C PRO A 175 0.14 13.34 20.29
N ALA A 176 1.44 13.08 20.06
CA ALA A 176 2.26 12.33 21.02
C ALA A 176 2.33 12.98 22.41
N ASP A 177 2.34 14.31 22.49
CA ASP A 177 2.30 15.11 23.73
C ASP A 177 0.98 15.00 24.50
N LYS A 178 -0.11 14.62 23.82
CA LYS A 178 -1.44 14.41 24.41
C LYS A 178 -1.72 12.95 24.76
N PHE A 179 -0.84 12.03 24.38
CA PHE A 179 -1.03 10.61 24.65
C PHE A 179 -0.85 10.31 26.14
N LYS A 180 -1.88 9.73 26.77
CA LYS A 180 -1.88 9.43 28.21
C LYS A 180 -1.39 8.02 28.56
N GLY A 181 -1.20 7.16 27.58
CA GLY A 181 -0.68 5.80 27.77
C GLY A 181 0.86 5.74 27.73
N PRO A 182 1.46 4.56 27.97
CA PRO A 182 2.91 4.37 27.87
C PRO A 182 3.39 4.48 26.41
N PRO A 183 4.19 5.50 26.02
CA PRO A 183 4.57 5.71 24.63
C PRO A 183 5.34 4.55 24.00
N ARG A 184 6.11 3.80 24.81
CA ARG A 184 6.88 2.60 24.41
C ARG A 184 6.03 1.34 24.17
N LYS A 185 4.70 1.44 24.33
CA LYS A 185 3.74 0.39 23.95
C LYS A 185 2.70 0.88 22.94
N ALA A 186 2.81 2.13 22.50
CA ALA A 186 1.86 2.78 21.61
C ALA A 186 2.25 2.60 20.13
N VAL A 187 1.24 2.51 19.27
CA VAL A 187 1.40 2.61 17.82
C VAL A 187 1.95 3.99 17.49
N TRP A 188 3.05 4.06 16.74
CA TRP A 188 3.63 5.31 16.26
C TRP A 188 3.17 5.63 14.83
N LEU A 189 2.84 6.91 14.58
CA LEU A 189 2.42 7.44 13.29
C LEU A 189 3.19 8.75 13.02
N PRO A 190 3.63 9.02 11.77
CA PRO A 190 4.61 10.07 11.50
C PRO A 190 4.04 11.50 11.61
N ASP A 191 2.75 11.69 11.33
CA ASP A 191 2.10 12.99 11.38
C ASP A 191 0.57 12.91 11.51
N ALA A 192 -0.05 14.08 11.69
CA ALA A 192 -1.50 14.23 11.85
C ALA A 192 -2.32 13.75 10.64
N ARG A 193 -1.83 13.98 9.41
CA ARG A 193 -2.55 13.55 8.20
C ARG A 193 -2.57 12.03 8.14
N THR A 194 -1.41 11.41 8.30
CA THR A 194 -1.26 9.96 8.29
C THR A 194 -2.03 9.32 9.42
N ALA A 195 -2.08 9.95 10.60
CA ALA A 195 -2.88 9.45 11.71
C ALA A 195 -4.39 9.43 11.41
N ARG A 196 -4.92 10.43 10.70
CA ARG A 196 -6.33 10.45 10.27
C ARG A 196 -6.64 9.37 9.25
N LEU A 197 -5.76 9.17 8.26
CA LEU A 197 -5.90 8.07 7.30
C LEU A 197 -5.83 6.72 7.99
N TRP A 198 -4.92 6.56 8.97
CA TRP A 198 -4.81 5.34 9.77
C TRP A 198 -6.09 5.06 10.57
N MET A 199 -6.67 6.09 11.22
CA MET A 199 -7.93 5.94 11.95
C MET A 199 -9.06 5.45 11.04
N GLN A 200 -9.18 5.99 9.83
CA GLN A 200 -10.13 5.49 8.83
C GLN A 200 -9.81 4.06 8.39
N PHE A 201 -8.53 3.78 8.11
CA PHE A 201 -8.11 2.47 7.63
C PHE A 201 -8.45 1.34 8.62
N VAL A 202 -8.14 1.52 9.90
CA VAL A 202 -8.42 0.51 10.94
C VAL A 202 -9.90 0.45 11.34
N GLU A 203 -10.68 1.46 10.95
CA GLU A 203 -12.13 1.49 11.15
C GLU A 203 -12.84 0.57 10.15
N ASP A 204 -12.67 0.84 8.86
CA ASP A 204 -13.42 0.23 7.76
C ASP A 204 -12.64 0.12 6.43
N THR A 205 -11.39 0.56 6.37
CA THR A 205 -10.55 0.63 5.15
C THR A 205 -10.94 1.66 4.09
N GLU A 206 -11.94 2.50 4.33
CA GLU A 206 -12.41 3.54 3.39
C GLU A 206 -11.53 4.80 3.41
N VAL A 207 -10.22 4.62 3.20
CA VAL A 207 -9.28 5.74 3.16
C VAL A 207 -9.68 6.75 2.07
N PRO A 208 -9.96 8.01 2.42
CA PRO A 208 -10.55 8.96 1.48
C PRO A 208 -9.53 9.39 0.42
N ASP A 209 -10.01 9.56 -0.80
CA ASP A 209 -9.30 10.19 -1.91
C ASP A 209 -10.20 11.28 -2.51
N LYS A 210 -9.58 12.42 -2.86
CA LYS A 210 -10.25 13.60 -3.43
C LYS A 210 -9.66 14.00 -4.78
N THR A 211 -8.77 13.20 -5.34
CA THR A 211 -8.10 13.48 -6.61
C THR A 211 -8.79 12.68 -7.72
N PRO A 212 -9.18 13.33 -8.84
CA PRO A 212 -9.74 12.61 -9.97
C PRO A 212 -8.67 11.75 -10.67
N PRO A 213 -9.06 10.64 -11.32
CA PRO A 213 -8.12 9.84 -12.09
C PRO A 213 -7.64 10.57 -13.35
N PRO A 214 -6.48 10.19 -13.91
CA PRO A 214 -6.03 10.72 -15.20
C PRO A 214 -7.00 10.38 -16.34
N SER A 215 -7.27 11.34 -17.23
CA SER A 215 -8.15 11.13 -18.39
C SER A 215 -7.60 10.05 -19.33
N PRO A 216 -8.48 9.18 -19.87
CA PRO A 216 -8.12 8.24 -20.94
C PRO A 216 -7.53 8.94 -22.16
N THR A 217 -6.63 8.25 -22.85
CA THR A 217 -5.94 8.75 -24.04
C THR A 217 -6.02 7.76 -25.19
N HIS A 218 -5.62 8.19 -26.39
CA HIS A 218 -5.52 7.33 -27.57
C HIS A 218 -6.83 6.57 -27.90
N LEU A 219 -7.97 7.24 -27.73
CA LEU A 219 -9.27 6.70 -28.14
C LEU A 219 -9.24 6.45 -29.66
N LYS A 220 -9.52 5.21 -30.05
CA LYS A 220 -9.62 4.76 -31.44
C LYS A 220 -10.94 4.06 -31.66
N ARG A 221 -11.50 4.24 -32.85
CA ARG A 221 -12.69 3.54 -33.32
C ARG A 221 -12.36 2.70 -34.55
N LYS A 222 -12.74 1.43 -34.53
CA LYS A 222 -12.71 0.53 -35.70
C LYS A 222 -14.10 -0.10 -35.87
N GLY A 223 -14.88 0.42 -36.81
CA GLY A 223 -16.28 0.03 -36.95
C GLY A 223 -17.10 0.42 -35.71
N LYS A 224 -17.62 -0.58 -34.99
CA LYS A 224 -18.37 -0.42 -33.73
C LYS A 224 -17.51 -0.55 -32.47
N VAL A 225 -16.22 -0.91 -32.62
CA VAL A 225 -15.32 -1.16 -31.49
C VAL A 225 -14.54 0.10 -31.14
N LEU A 226 -14.58 0.48 -29.87
CA LEU A 226 -13.76 1.53 -29.27
C LEU A 226 -12.62 0.89 -28.48
N THR A 227 -11.42 1.44 -28.59
CA THR A 227 -10.28 1.09 -27.74
C THR A 227 -9.60 2.35 -27.21
N TRP A 228 -9.05 2.29 -26.01
CA TRP A 228 -8.34 3.42 -25.39
C TRP A 228 -7.14 2.95 -24.55
N LYS A 229 -6.38 3.90 -24.04
CA LYS A 229 -5.35 3.70 -23.02
C LYS A 229 -5.67 4.53 -21.79
N ALA A 230 -5.39 4.02 -20.60
CA ALA A 230 -5.48 4.77 -19.36
C ALA A 230 -4.23 4.54 -18.52
N ARG A 231 -3.84 5.57 -17.76
CA ARG A 231 -2.82 5.45 -16.72
C ARG A 231 -3.46 4.95 -15.45
N ALA A 232 -2.73 4.21 -14.63
CA ALA A 232 -3.19 3.86 -13.30
C ALA A 232 -3.40 5.12 -12.46
N ASP A 233 -4.51 5.17 -11.73
CA ASP A 233 -4.66 6.02 -10.56
C ASP A 233 -3.95 5.32 -9.39
N LEU A 234 -2.89 5.93 -8.86
CA LEU A 234 -2.10 5.31 -7.78
C LEU A 234 -2.74 5.51 -6.41
N GLU A 235 -3.61 6.51 -6.25
CA GLU A 235 -4.17 6.87 -4.95
C GLU A 235 -5.36 6.00 -4.60
N SER A 236 -6.32 5.86 -5.52
CA SER A 236 -7.50 5.03 -5.29
C SER A 236 -7.74 3.98 -6.37
N GLY A 237 -7.00 4.00 -7.47
CA GLY A 237 -7.15 3.01 -8.53
C GLY A 237 -8.40 3.21 -9.39
N LEU A 238 -8.32 2.79 -10.65
CA LEU A 238 -9.44 2.88 -11.59
C LEU A 238 -10.48 1.82 -11.26
N SER A 239 -11.73 2.23 -11.07
CA SER A 239 -12.87 1.33 -10.89
C SER A 239 -13.45 0.89 -12.23
N HIS A 240 -13.78 1.86 -13.07
CA HIS A 240 -14.45 1.63 -14.35
C HIS A 240 -14.26 2.82 -15.29
N PHE A 241 -14.78 2.67 -16.51
CA PHE A 241 -14.85 3.74 -17.50
C PHE A 241 -16.30 3.99 -17.90
N VAL A 242 -16.67 5.25 -18.07
CA VAL A 242 -17.95 5.65 -18.65
C VAL A 242 -17.74 5.96 -20.12
N ILE A 243 -18.58 5.38 -20.97
CA ILE A 243 -18.57 5.59 -22.42
C ILE A 243 -19.66 6.60 -22.75
N GLU A 244 -19.26 7.70 -23.37
CA GLU A 244 -20.19 8.70 -23.91
C GLU A 244 -20.21 8.68 -25.43
N ARG A 245 -21.40 8.76 -26.01
CA ARG A 245 -21.67 8.95 -27.44
C ARG A 245 -22.56 10.18 -27.61
N ASP A 246 -22.09 11.13 -28.40
CA ASP A 246 -22.82 12.37 -28.73
C ASP A 246 -23.34 13.11 -27.47
N GLY A 247 -22.49 13.17 -26.43
CA GLY A 247 -22.78 13.82 -25.15
C GLY A 247 -23.68 13.03 -24.20
N LYS A 248 -24.04 11.78 -24.52
CA LYS A 248 -24.85 10.91 -23.68
C LYS A 248 -24.05 9.71 -23.19
N ARG A 249 -24.14 9.39 -21.90
CA ARG A 249 -23.60 8.15 -21.33
C ARG A 249 -24.37 6.95 -21.88
N ILE A 250 -23.67 6.05 -22.54
CA ILE A 250 -24.26 4.85 -23.17
C ILE A 250 -23.83 3.56 -22.48
N ALA A 251 -22.71 3.54 -21.76
CA ALA A 251 -22.25 2.35 -21.05
C ALA A 251 -21.27 2.67 -19.92
N THR A 252 -21.12 1.68 -19.05
CA THR A 252 -20.06 1.60 -18.03
C THR A 252 -19.25 0.33 -18.27
N VAL A 253 -17.92 0.41 -18.21
CA VAL A 253 -17.01 -0.69 -18.52
C VAL A 253 -16.03 -0.93 -17.36
N PRO A 254 -16.12 -2.07 -16.65
CA PRO A 254 -17.17 -3.09 -16.76
C PRO A 254 -18.52 -2.58 -16.26
N GLU A 255 -19.62 -3.19 -16.71
CA GLU A 255 -20.99 -2.80 -16.29
C GLU A 255 -21.19 -2.90 -14.78
N LYS A 256 -20.58 -3.92 -14.15
CA LYS A 256 -20.63 -4.18 -12.71
C LYS A 256 -19.21 -4.30 -12.17
N PRO A 257 -18.59 -3.20 -11.73
CA PRO A 257 -17.25 -3.22 -11.15
C PRO A 257 -17.23 -4.09 -9.89
N ALA A 258 -16.35 -5.08 -9.86
CA ALA A 258 -16.22 -6.00 -8.74
C ALA A 258 -14.76 -6.42 -8.59
N ASN A 259 -14.38 -6.72 -7.37
CA ASN A 259 -13.07 -7.30 -7.08
C ASN A 259 -13.18 -8.20 -5.85
N ARG A 260 -12.51 -9.35 -5.88
CA ARG A 260 -12.54 -10.31 -4.78
C ARG A 260 -11.86 -9.76 -3.52
N PHE A 261 -10.85 -8.92 -3.70
CA PHE A 261 -10.01 -8.42 -2.62
C PHE A 261 -10.00 -6.89 -2.61
N GLY A 262 -10.71 -6.29 -1.66
CA GLY A 262 -10.74 -4.84 -1.49
C GLY A 262 -11.63 -4.12 -2.50
N ARG A 263 -11.26 -2.90 -2.87
CA ARG A 263 -12.05 -2.02 -3.75
C ARG A 263 -12.25 -2.60 -5.17
N PRO A 264 -13.37 -2.26 -5.84
CA PRO A 264 -13.70 -2.79 -7.18
C PRO A 264 -12.86 -2.15 -8.28
N LEU A 265 -11.66 -2.69 -8.52
CA LEU A 265 -10.71 -2.20 -9.52
C LEU A 265 -10.94 -2.81 -10.90
N PHE A 266 -10.79 -2.00 -11.95
CA PHE A 266 -10.94 -2.38 -13.36
C PHE A 266 -10.06 -3.57 -13.76
N GLN A 267 -8.80 -3.57 -13.36
CA GLN A 267 -7.85 -4.66 -13.64
C GLN A 267 -7.99 -5.86 -12.69
N GLY A 268 -8.88 -5.78 -11.69
CA GLY A 268 -8.94 -6.72 -10.58
C GLY A 268 -7.65 -6.82 -9.78
N LEU A 269 -7.67 -7.63 -8.72
CA LEU A 269 -6.46 -7.98 -7.96
C LEU A 269 -6.46 -9.46 -7.60
N GLN A 270 -5.25 -10.02 -7.58
CA GLN A 270 -4.94 -11.29 -6.96
C GLN A 270 -4.71 -11.13 -5.45
N TYR A 271 -4.52 -12.26 -4.79
CA TYR A 271 -4.33 -12.37 -3.35
C TYR A 271 -3.25 -11.44 -2.76
N SER A 272 -2.17 -11.23 -3.51
CA SER A 272 -1.00 -10.44 -3.11
C SER A 272 -0.91 -9.09 -3.81
N ASP A 273 -2.05 -8.49 -4.18
CA ASP A 273 -2.12 -7.13 -4.75
C ASP A 273 -1.54 -6.98 -6.17
N THR A 274 -1.26 -8.11 -6.84
CA THR A 274 -0.90 -8.18 -8.27
C THR A 274 -2.15 -8.07 -9.14
N PRO A 275 -2.12 -7.35 -10.28
CA PRO A 275 -3.22 -7.39 -11.26
C PRO A 275 -3.56 -8.81 -11.70
N THR A 276 -4.83 -9.06 -12.08
CA THR A 276 -5.19 -10.35 -12.66
C THR A 276 -4.60 -10.52 -14.06
N PHE A 277 -4.37 -11.77 -14.47
CA PHE A 277 -3.86 -12.08 -15.81
C PHE A 277 -4.83 -13.03 -16.53
N PRO A 278 -5.09 -12.84 -17.84
CA PRO A 278 -4.60 -11.73 -18.67
C PRO A 278 -5.14 -10.37 -18.21
N LEU A 279 -4.39 -9.29 -18.48
CA LEU A 279 -4.84 -7.93 -18.14
C LEU A 279 -6.13 -7.61 -18.89
N VAL A 280 -7.04 -6.89 -18.23
CA VAL A 280 -8.32 -6.50 -18.81
C VAL A 280 -8.08 -5.50 -19.93
N GLU A 281 -8.61 -5.79 -21.12
CA GLU A 281 -8.51 -4.91 -22.27
C GLU A 281 -9.45 -3.70 -22.13
N MET A 282 -8.93 -2.53 -22.48
CA MET A 282 -9.68 -1.27 -22.54
C MET A 282 -10.41 -1.18 -23.87
N THR A 283 -11.53 -1.89 -23.96
CA THR A 283 -12.34 -2.02 -25.18
C THR A 283 -13.84 -1.96 -24.89
N TYR A 284 -14.62 -1.49 -25.87
CA TYR A 284 -16.08 -1.45 -25.81
C TYR A 284 -16.69 -1.63 -27.20
N LEU A 285 -17.74 -2.43 -27.31
CA LEU A 285 -18.53 -2.61 -28.52
C LEU A 285 -19.82 -1.79 -28.42
N ASP A 286 -19.94 -0.75 -29.25
CA ASP A 286 -21.19 0.01 -29.38
C ASP A 286 -22.12 -0.69 -30.37
N GLU A 287 -22.94 -1.63 -29.89
CA GLU A 287 -23.86 -2.40 -30.73
C GLU A 287 -24.91 -1.51 -31.43
N GLU A 288 -25.28 -0.41 -30.79
CA GLU A 288 -26.27 0.54 -31.27
C GLU A 288 -25.74 1.53 -32.32
N ALA A 289 -24.42 1.62 -32.50
CA ALA A 289 -23.83 2.48 -33.51
C ALA A 289 -24.30 2.06 -34.92
N LYS A 290 -24.98 2.95 -35.62
CA LYS A 290 -25.43 2.70 -36.99
C LYS A 290 -24.28 2.91 -37.99
N PRO A 291 -24.08 2.00 -38.96
CA PRO A 291 -23.10 2.20 -40.03
C PRO A 291 -23.34 3.52 -40.78
N GLY A 292 -22.27 4.25 -41.10
CA GLY A 292 -22.35 5.54 -41.81
C GLY A 292 -22.57 6.76 -40.92
N ASN A 293 -23.02 6.60 -39.67
CA ASN A 293 -23.17 7.72 -38.74
C ASN A 293 -21.83 8.17 -38.16
N LYS A 294 -21.59 9.47 -38.22
CA LYS A 294 -20.51 10.13 -37.46
C LYS A 294 -20.99 10.30 -36.01
N HIS A 295 -20.26 9.69 -35.09
CA HIS A 295 -20.50 9.78 -33.65
C HIS A 295 -19.26 10.39 -32.98
N ALA A 296 -19.47 11.31 -32.06
CA ALA A 296 -18.44 11.80 -31.16
C ALA A 296 -18.40 10.92 -29.92
N TYR A 297 -17.24 10.33 -29.61
CA TYR A 297 -17.07 9.50 -28.42
C TYR A 297 -16.14 10.15 -27.41
N ARG A 298 -16.43 9.94 -26.13
CA ARG A 298 -15.55 10.27 -25.01
C ARG A 298 -15.52 9.08 -24.05
N ILE A 299 -14.34 8.82 -23.49
CA ILE A 299 -14.16 7.84 -22.42
C ILE A 299 -13.76 8.61 -21.17
N ILE A 300 -14.50 8.42 -20.08
CA ILE A 300 -14.25 9.05 -18.79
C ILE A 300 -13.77 7.95 -17.84
N ALA A 301 -12.63 8.14 -17.19
CA ALA A 301 -12.15 7.22 -16.16
C ALA A 301 -12.84 7.56 -14.83
N VAL A 302 -13.21 6.53 -14.05
CA VAL A 302 -13.78 6.70 -12.72
C VAL A 302 -12.94 5.90 -11.72
N ASN A 303 -12.46 6.54 -10.66
CA ASN A 303 -11.68 5.87 -9.63
C ASN A 303 -12.56 5.23 -8.54
N THR A 304 -11.96 4.45 -7.64
CA THR A 304 -12.73 3.75 -6.61
C THR A 304 -13.29 4.66 -5.51
N ALA A 305 -12.91 5.94 -5.51
CA ALA A 305 -13.54 6.98 -4.69
C ALA A 305 -14.74 7.65 -5.39
N GLY A 306 -15.06 7.24 -6.62
CA GLY A 306 -16.21 7.75 -7.39
C GLY A 306 -15.95 9.06 -8.14
N LEU A 307 -14.69 9.48 -8.26
CA LEU A 307 -14.32 10.70 -8.98
C LEU A 307 -14.09 10.39 -10.46
N GLU A 308 -14.58 11.28 -11.32
CA GLU A 308 -14.45 11.20 -12.76
C GLU A 308 -13.24 12.00 -13.26
N SER A 309 -12.61 11.53 -14.33
CA SER A 309 -11.58 12.30 -15.03
C SER A 309 -12.18 13.47 -15.80
N ASP A 310 -11.41 14.55 -15.93
CA ASP A 310 -11.73 15.68 -16.82
C ASP A 310 -11.83 15.28 -18.30
#